data_AF-K1Q2N0-F1
#
_entry.id   AF-K1Q2N0-F1
#
_cell.length_a   1.000
_cell.length_b   1.000
_cell.length_c   1.000
_cell.angle_alpha   90.00
_cell.angle_beta   90.00
_cell.angle_gamma   90.00
#
_symmetry.space_group_name_H-M   'P 1'
#
loop_
_entity.id
_entity.type
_entity.pdbx_description
1 polymer ?
#
loop_
_entity_poly.entity_id
_entity_poly.type
_entity_poly.pdbx_seq_one_letter_code
_entity_poly.pdbx_strand_id
1 'polypeptide(L)'
;MNTLKNPEDLFIGDTSVCHSNADGHYEIGCRSYVICTGGRGVIHNCPDPPAQETVYNSAKGHCDNPDNVARPCGHWQDCSKLPDKRYPDIYTNCTSYYTCHGGTFFGHNYCNPGK
;
A
#
# COMPACT_ATOMS: atom_id res chain seq x y z
N MET A 1 32.03 4.01 11.78
CA MET A 1 31.25 4.23 13.01
C MET A 1 30.18 5.26 12.69
N ASN A 2 28.94 4.96 13.11
CA ASN A 2 27.73 5.79 13.10
C ASN A 2 27.19 6.33 11.76
N THR A 3 25.97 5.91 11.44
CA THR A 3 24.82 6.77 11.78
C THR A 3 23.65 5.92 12.23
N LEU A 4 23.08 6.36 13.35
CA LEU A 4 21.92 5.83 14.04
C LEU A 4 20.76 5.64 13.05
N LYS A 5 20.28 4.40 12.87
CA LYS A 5 18.94 4.17 12.31
C LYS A 5 17.96 4.58 13.40
N ASN A 6 17.30 5.71 13.22
CA ASN A 6 16.26 6.15 14.13
C ASN A 6 15.18 5.04 14.17
N PRO A 7 14.71 4.64 15.37
CA PRO A 7 13.63 3.66 15.50
C PRO A 7 12.26 4.17 14.99
N GLU A 8 12.22 5.40 14.46
CA GLU A 8 11.05 6.04 13.86
C GLU A 8 10.96 5.81 12.34
N ASP A 9 12.03 5.30 11.70
CA ASP A 9 12.08 5.00 10.25
C ASP A 9 11.72 3.54 9.92
N LEU A 10 11.10 2.81 10.86
CA LEU A 10 10.56 1.47 10.61
C LEU A 10 9.21 1.54 9.89
N PHE A 11 9.13 2.31 8.81
CA PHE A 11 8.00 2.25 7.88
C PHE A 11 8.18 0.99 7.02
N ILE A 12 7.23 0.07 7.13
CA ILE A 12 7.09 -1.08 6.26
C ILE A 12 6.63 -0.55 4.91
N GLY A 13 7.58 -0.02 4.13
CA GLY A 13 7.32 0.49 2.80
C GLY A 13 8.35 1.51 2.31
N ASP A 14 9.62 1.12 2.28
CA ASP A 14 10.70 1.91 1.67
C ASP A 14 11.54 1.03 0.74
N THR A 15 12.30 1.68 -0.12
CA THR A 15 13.28 1.15 -1.07
C THR A 15 14.29 0.16 -0.48
N SER A 16 14.42 0.10 0.85
CA SER A 16 15.27 -0.86 1.56
C SER A 16 15.01 -2.33 1.22
N VAL A 17 13.80 -2.68 0.77
CA VAL A 17 13.48 -4.05 0.29
C VAL A 17 14.39 -4.46 -0.86
N CYS A 18 14.90 -3.52 -1.66
CA CYS A 18 15.81 -3.81 -2.77
C CYS A 18 17.22 -4.23 -2.33
N HIS A 19 17.63 -4.00 -1.08
CA HIS A 19 18.95 -4.41 -0.60
C HIS A 19 19.08 -5.92 -0.43
N SER A 20 17.97 -6.60 -0.16
CA SER A 20 17.92 -8.04 0.14
C SER A 20 17.17 -8.86 -0.90
N ASN A 21 16.58 -8.20 -1.90
CA ASN A 21 15.79 -8.84 -2.94
C ASN A 21 16.43 -8.64 -4.32
N ALA A 22 16.07 -9.52 -5.25
CA ALA A 22 16.47 -9.41 -6.64
C ALA A 22 15.79 -8.23 -7.34
N ASP A 23 16.20 -7.96 -8.57
CA ASP A 23 15.48 -7.01 -9.42
C ASP A 23 14.05 -7.49 -9.67
N GLY A 24 13.08 -6.58 -9.52
CA GLY A 24 11.67 -6.95 -9.49
C GLY A 24 10.77 -5.87 -8.91
N HIS A 25 9.48 -6.20 -8.79
CA HIS A 25 8.44 -5.29 -8.33
C HIS A 25 7.88 -5.81 -7.00
N TYR A 26 7.92 -4.97 -5.96
CA TYR A 26 7.58 -5.39 -4.60
C TYR A 26 6.50 -4.48 -4.02
N GLU A 27 5.44 -5.11 -3.48
CA GLU A 27 4.36 -4.41 -2.80
C GLU A 27 4.90 -3.78 -1.51
N ILE A 28 4.65 -2.49 -1.35
CA ILE A 28 4.93 -1.75 -0.11
C ILE A 28 3.65 -1.12 0.48
N GLY A 29 2.56 -1.20 -0.25
CA GLY A 29 1.20 -0.92 0.18
C GLY A 29 0.22 -1.26 -0.95
N CYS A 30 -1.08 -1.32 -0.66
CA CYS A 30 -2.05 -1.62 -1.70
C CYS A 30 -2.06 -0.62 -2.86
N ARG A 31 -1.51 0.58 -2.67
CA ARG A 31 -1.46 1.65 -3.68
C ARG A 31 -0.03 2.07 -4.04
N SER A 32 0.96 1.32 -3.58
CA SER A 32 2.36 1.64 -3.83
C SER A 32 3.21 0.39 -3.91
N TYR A 33 4.14 0.42 -4.84
CA TYR A 33 5.12 -0.64 -5.04
C TYR A 33 6.48 -0.01 -5.30
N VAL A 34 7.54 -0.79 -5.11
CA VAL A 34 8.89 -0.39 -5.47
C VAL A 34 9.38 -1.24 -6.63
N ILE A 35 10.06 -0.60 -7.59
CA ILE A 35 10.82 -1.28 -8.62
C ILE A 35 12.28 -1.33 -8.17
N CYS A 36 12.81 -2.53 -8.01
CA CYS A 36 14.21 -2.76 -7.66
C CYS A 36 15.05 -2.99 -8.92
N THR A 37 16.17 -2.28 -9.03
CA THR A 37 17.15 -2.46 -10.10
C THR A 37 18.56 -2.25 -9.55
N GLY A 38 19.40 -3.28 -9.58
CA GLY A 38 20.78 -3.25 -9.08
C GLY A 38 20.85 -2.88 -7.59
N GLY A 39 19.90 -3.35 -6.79
CA GLY A 39 19.82 -3.05 -5.36
C GLY A 39 19.30 -1.66 -5.01
N ARG A 40 18.86 -0.86 -5.99
CA ARG A 40 18.23 0.46 -5.79
C ARG A 40 16.74 0.39 -6.05
N GLY A 41 15.95 1.02 -5.19
CA GLY A 41 14.49 1.07 -5.33
C GLY A 41 13.98 2.41 -5.83
N VAL A 42 12.96 2.39 -6.68
CA VAL A 42 12.13 3.56 -7.02
C VAL A 42 10.70 3.28 -6.59
N ILE A 43 10.11 4.15 -5.78
CA ILE A 43 8.72 4.03 -5.33
C ILE A 43 7.79 4.53 -6.43
N HIS A 44 6.76 3.74 -6.73
CA HIS A 44 5.69 4.06 -7.66
C HIS A 44 4.36 4.02 -6.93
N ASN A 45 3.62 5.12 -7.03
CA ASN A 45 2.26 5.23 -6.49
C ASN A 45 1.25 5.02 -7.60
N CYS A 46 0.20 4.25 -7.31
CA CYS A 46 -0.94 4.14 -8.19
C CYS A 46 -1.77 5.43 -8.15
N PRO A 47 -2.36 5.83 -9.29
CA PRO A 47 -3.26 6.98 -9.36
C PRO A 47 -4.29 7.02 -8.23
N ASP A 48 -4.63 8.23 -7.77
CA ASP A 48 -5.73 8.41 -6.82
C ASP A 48 -7.08 8.16 -7.51
N PRO A 49 -8.08 7.61 -6.79
CA PRO A 49 -9.47 7.65 -7.20
C PRO A 49 -9.87 9.07 -7.62
N PRO A 50 -10.65 9.24 -8.71
CA PRO A 50 -11.54 8.25 -9.33
C PRO A 50 -10.92 7.46 -10.50
N ALA A 51 -9.59 7.41 -10.64
CA ALA A 51 -8.96 6.54 -11.62
C ALA A 51 -9.40 5.07 -11.44
N GLN A 52 -9.30 4.26 -12.50
CA GLN A 52 -9.64 2.82 -12.42
C GLN A 52 -8.48 2.00 -11.86
N GLU A 53 -7.25 2.29 -12.29
CA GLU A 53 -6.04 1.53 -11.95
C GLU A 53 -5.41 2.02 -10.64
N THR A 54 -6.09 1.83 -9.51
CA THR A 54 -5.76 2.51 -8.25
C THR A 54 -4.96 1.69 -7.26
N VAL A 55 -4.78 0.39 -7.52
CA VAL A 55 -4.13 -0.54 -6.58
C VAL A 55 -3.07 -1.41 -7.26
N TYR A 56 -2.03 -1.80 -6.53
CA TYR A 56 -0.97 -2.65 -7.05
C TYR A 56 -1.47 -4.09 -7.25
N ASN A 57 -1.26 -4.65 -8.44
CA ASN A 57 -1.47 -6.07 -8.72
C ASN A 57 -0.13 -6.80 -8.75
N SER A 58 0.17 -7.54 -7.69
CA SER A 58 1.41 -8.31 -7.56
C SER A 58 1.57 -9.40 -8.62
N ALA A 59 0.49 -9.90 -9.21
CA ALA A 59 0.55 -10.87 -10.30
C ALA A 59 0.97 -10.25 -11.64
N LYS A 60 0.71 -8.94 -11.84
CA LYS A 60 1.08 -8.20 -13.05
C LYS A 60 2.33 -7.31 -12.88
N GLY A 61 2.68 -6.97 -11.65
CA GLY A 61 3.78 -6.06 -11.34
C GLY A 61 3.46 -4.59 -11.61
N HIS A 62 2.20 -4.19 -11.73
CA HIS A 62 1.82 -2.78 -11.94
C HIS A 62 0.44 -2.49 -11.32
N CYS A 63 0.03 -1.22 -11.34
CA CYS A 63 -1.29 -0.81 -10.89
C CYS A 63 -2.38 -1.40 -11.79
N ASP A 64 -3.46 -1.88 -11.20
CA ASP A 64 -4.58 -2.53 -11.86
C ASP A 64 -5.90 -2.05 -11.25
N ASN A 65 -7.00 -2.39 -11.91
CA ASN A 65 -8.33 -2.25 -11.34
C ASN A 65 -8.46 -3.07 -10.04
N PRO A 66 -9.00 -2.51 -8.94
CA PRO A 66 -9.28 -3.24 -7.70
C PRO A 66 -10.02 -4.57 -7.90
N ASP A 67 -10.94 -4.66 -8.87
CA ASP A 67 -11.71 -5.88 -9.16
C ASP A 67 -10.82 -7.05 -9.63
N ASN A 68 -9.60 -6.77 -10.09
CA ASN A 68 -8.61 -7.77 -10.52
C ASN A 68 -7.62 -8.17 -9.41
N VAL A 69 -7.75 -7.59 -8.21
CA VAL A 69 -6.81 -7.78 -7.09
C VAL A 69 -7.51 -8.48 -5.93
N ALA A 70 -6.78 -9.36 -5.24
CA ALA A 70 -7.32 -10.04 -4.08
C ALA A 70 -7.54 -9.07 -2.90
N ARG A 71 -8.36 -9.49 -1.93
CA ARG A 71 -8.50 -8.77 -0.65
C ARG A 71 -7.16 -8.77 0.12
N PRO A 72 -6.85 -7.70 0.88
CA PRO A 72 -7.67 -6.51 1.12
C PRO A 72 -7.64 -5.48 -0.01
N CYS A 73 -6.58 -5.43 -0.81
CA CYS A 73 -6.33 -4.33 -1.74
C CYS A 73 -7.41 -4.17 -2.82
N GLY A 74 -8.03 -5.26 -3.29
CA GLY A 74 -9.08 -5.21 -4.30
C GLY A 74 -10.50 -4.97 -3.77
N HIS A 75 -10.68 -4.67 -2.48
CA HIS A 75 -12.02 -4.43 -1.92
C HIS A 75 -12.38 -2.95 -1.92
N TRP A 76 -13.51 -2.59 -2.56
CA TRP A 76 -14.05 -1.23 -2.53
C TRP A 76 -14.96 -0.98 -1.33
N GLN A 77 -14.87 0.21 -0.72
CA GLN A 77 -15.75 0.66 0.36
C GLN A 77 -16.54 1.90 -0.04
N ASP A 78 -17.83 1.95 0.29
CA ASP A 78 -18.65 3.16 0.11
C ASP A 78 -18.36 4.18 1.21
N CYS A 79 -17.66 5.26 0.86
CA CYS A 79 -17.34 6.37 1.76
C CYS A 79 -18.36 7.52 1.69
N SER A 80 -19.40 7.47 0.84
CA SER A 80 -20.29 8.61 0.56
C SER A 80 -20.99 9.20 1.78
N LYS A 81 -21.17 8.39 2.83
CA LYS A 81 -21.82 8.77 4.11
C LYS A 81 -20.89 8.61 5.31
N LEU A 82 -19.60 8.37 5.07
CA LEU A 82 -18.63 8.10 6.11
C LEU A 82 -17.82 9.37 6.42
N PRO A 83 -17.61 9.70 7.71
CA PRO A 83 -16.69 10.75 8.10
C PRO A 83 -15.26 10.53 7.59
N ASP A 84 -14.53 11.63 7.47
CA ASP A 84 -13.12 11.63 7.09
C ASP A 84 -12.27 11.01 8.20
N LYS A 85 -11.87 9.74 8.03
CA LYS A 85 -10.98 9.02 8.95
C LYS A 85 -10.50 7.70 8.36
N ARG A 86 -9.65 7.02 9.14
CA ARG A 86 -9.26 5.63 8.91
C ARG A 86 -10.25 4.68 9.59
N TYR A 87 -10.58 3.60 8.91
CA TYR A 87 -11.51 2.58 9.36
C TYR A 87 -10.82 1.22 9.40
N PRO A 88 -10.89 0.48 10.52
CA PRO A 88 -10.30 -0.85 10.58
C PRO A 88 -11.03 -1.80 9.62
N ASP A 89 -10.27 -2.64 8.93
CA ASP A 89 -10.84 -3.70 8.10
C ASP A 89 -11.03 -4.96 8.95
N ILE A 90 -12.27 -5.16 9.39
CA ILE A 90 -12.70 -6.32 10.18
C ILE A 90 -12.56 -7.65 9.42
N TYR A 91 -12.57 -7.65 8.09
CA TYR A 91 -12.38 -8.87 7.30
C TYR A 91 -10.95 -9.38 7.35
N THR A 92 -10.01 -8.49 7.61
CA THR A 92 -8.60 -8.84 7.82
C THR A 92 -8.24 -8.97 9.29
N ASN A 93 -9.22 -9.15 10.19
CA ASN A 93 -8.99 -9.16 11.64
C ASN A 93 -8.19 -7.93 12.11
N CYS A 94 -8.52 -6.74 11.57
CA CYS A 94 -7.87 -5.47 11.89
C CYS A 94 -6.37 -5.39 11.53
N THR A 95 -5.87 -6.29 10.67
CA THR A 95 -4.49 -6.22 10.14
C THR A 95 -4.34 -5.27 8.96
N SER A 96 -5.45 -4.70 8.49
CA SER A 96 -5.47 -3.59 7.54
C SER A 96 -6.56 -2.58 7.91
N TYR A 97 -6.51 -1.42 7.27
CA TYR A 97 -7.49 -0.34 7.39
C TYR A 97 -7.73 0.32 6.03
N TYR A 98 -8.84 1.03 5.88
CA TYR A 98 -9.08 1.90 4.73
C TYR A 98 -9.28 3.35 5.15
N THR A 99 -9.08 4.27 4.21
CA THR A 99 -9.24 5.72 4.46
C THR A 99 -10.40 6.26 3.64
N CYS A 100 -11.32 6.95 4.31
CA CYS A 100 -12.33 7.80 3.67
C CYS A 100 -11.93 9.26 3.84
N HIS A 101 -12.07 10.06 2.78
CA HIS A 101 -11.91 11.51 2.84
C HIS A 101 -12.76 12.20 1.76
N GLY A 102 -13.56 13.19 2.14
CA GLY A 102 -14.44 13.91 1.22
C GLY A 102 -15.44 13.00 0.50
N GLY A 103 -15.91 11.93 1.17
CA GLY A 103 -16.78 10.92 0.58
C GLY A 103 -16.09 9.93 -0.38
N THR A 104 -14.78 10.03 -0.57
CA THR A 104 -13.99 9.18 -1.47
C THR A 104 -13.23 8.10 -0.69
N PHE A 105 -13.22 6.88 -1.22
CA PHE A 105 -12.43 5.77 -0.72
C PHE A 105 -11.03 5.80 -1.30
N PHE A 106 -10.00 5.90 -0.44
CA PHE A 106 -8.61 6.03 -0.86
C PHE A 106 -7.83 4.69 -0.86
N GLY A 107 -8.51 3.55 -0.76
CA GLY A 107 -7.88 2.22 -0.75
C GLY A 107 -7.58 1.67 0.65
N HIS A 108 -7.19 0.39 0.68
CA HIS A 108 -6.70 -0.30 1.87
C HIS A 108 -5.22 -0.04 2.14
N ASN A 109 -4.79 -0.17 3.38
CA ASN A 109 -3.42 -0.07 3.84
C ASN A 109 -3.18 -1.11 4.95
N TYR A 110 -2.01 -1.72 5.00
CA TYR A 110 -1.67 -2.64 6.07
C TYR A 110 -1.39 -1.90 7.38
N CYS A 111 -1.77 -2.51 8.50
CA CYS A 111 -1.35 -2.06 9.82
C CYS A 111 0.12 -2.41 10.04
N ASN A 112 0.82 -1.61 10.83
CA ASN A 112 2.16 -1.99 11.29
C ASN A 112 2.03 -3.18 12.28
N PRO A 113 2.78 -4.28 12.10
CA PRO A 113 2.84 -5.36 13.07
C PRO A 113 3.36 -4.82 14.41
N GLY A 114 2.54 -4.86 15.47
CA GLY A 114 2.94 -4.53 16.84
C GLY A 114 2.48 -3.19 17.40
N LYS A 115 1.44 -2.57 16.84
CA LYS A 115 0.76 -1.40 17.42
C LYS A 115 -0.74 -1.65 17.51
#